data_AF-A0A355KVR3-F1
#
_entry.id   AF-A0A355KVR3-F1
#
_cell.length_a   1.000
_cell.length_b   1.000
_cell.length_c   1.000
_cell.angle_alpha   90.00
_cell.angle_beta   90.00
_cell.angle_gamma   90.00
#
_symmetry.space_group_name_H-M   'P 1'
#
loop_
_entity.id
_entity.type
_entity.pdbx_description
1 polymer ?
#
loop_
_entity_poly.entity_id
_entity_poly.type
_entity_poly.pdbx_seq_one_letter_code
_entity_poly.pdbx_strand_id
1 'polypeptide(L)'
;MIDKSSKERMKILSEVIETTAEQIVDVPTGNDLMAVTQLPVITEQLESLTNVIKAKVDYALSLSVTEESYREIKSIRADLNADYNDLEQRRKTIKKAINAPYEAFEDVYKRCVTQNFKPAIDELGSRISEVEAGLKEEKKQKVLQYFNEYCEYKSIDFVSFDSLGLKINMSGSLKSLKTAVTEFIDRVSDDLEMIKVQEYSADILVEYKKSLNVSQAILTVQNRIKAIEAEKEMMAEREAAMKSAEETAAKVDEVLEEIEQDEAFEAPEQLQMPTEEQIEEAPRKKYTVAFKYSTYDLNSIREIKNIMERNGEYEQL
;
A
#
# COMPACT_ATOMS: atom_id res chain seq x y z
N MET A 1 41.38 -38.15 -3.27
CA MET A 1 41.12 -39.30 -2.36
C MET A 1 40.10 -38.84 -1.34
N ILE A 2 38.83 -39.19 -1.51
CA ILE A 2 37.80 -38.88 -0.51
C ILE A 2 38.09 -39.81 0.67
N ASP A 3 38.52 -39.22 1.78
CA ASP A 3 38.97 -39.88 2.98
C ASP A 3 37.94 -40.93 3.43
N LYS A 4 38.38 -42.19 3.60
CA LYS A 4 37.52 -43.31 4.04
C LYS A 4 36.77 -42.95 5.32
N SER A 5 37.39 -42.14 6.19
CA SER A 5 36.78 -41.63 7.42
C SER A 5 35.54 -40.75 7.16
N SER A 6 35.54 -39.94 6.09
CA SER A 6 34.44 -39.04 5.76
C SER A 6 33.23 -39.78 5.16
N LYS A 7 33.49 -40.87 4.42
CA LYS A 7 32.44 -41.72 3.85
C LYS A 7 31.75 -42.57 4.91
N GLU A 8 32.52 -43.02 5.91
CA GLU A 8 32.04 -43.76 7.06
C GLU A 8 31.22 -42.86 8.01
N ARG A 9 31.65 -41.61 8.23
CA ARG A 9 30.87 -40.61 8.96
C ARG A 9 29.54 -40.27 8.29
N MET A 10 29.53 -40.13 6.96
CA MET A 10 28.31 -39.89 6.19
C MET A 10 27.34 -41.08 6.25
N LYS A 11 27.87 -42.32 6.26
CA LYS A 11 27.06 -43.53 6.43
C LYS A 11 26.45 -43.61 7.83
N ILE A 12 27.22 -43.30 8.86
CA ILE A 12 26.71 -43.28 10.25
C ILE A 12 25.67 -42.18 10.41
N LEU A 13 25.88 -41.00 9.82
CA LEU A 13 24.90 -39.91 9.84
C LEU A 13 23.61 -40.30 9.11
N SER A 14 23.69 -40.93 7.93
CA SER A 14 22.49 -41.39 7.21
C SER A 14 21.75 -42.48 7.97
N GLU A 15 22.46 -43.43 8.57
CA GLU A 15 21.89 -44.54 9.34
C GLU A 15 21.25 -44.03 10.66
N VAL A 16 21.84 -43.01 11.29
CA VAL A 16 21.25 -42.31 12.45
C VAL A 16 20.00 -41.52 12.04
N ILE A 17 20.02 -40.83 10.90
CA ILE A 17 18.85 -40.11 10.39
C ILE A 17 17.71 -41.08 10.02
N GLU A 18 18.02 -42.20 9.36
CA GLU A 18 17.05 -43.27 9.03
C GLU A 18 16.46 -43.89 10.30
N THR A 19 17.30 -44.23 11.29
CA THR A 19 16.84 -44.76 12.59
C THR A 19 15.99 -43.74 13.37
N THR A 20 16.30 -42.45 13.26
CA THR A 20 15.52 -41.38 13.92
C THR A 20 14.19 -41.12 13.20
N ALA A 21 14.13 -41.31 11.88
CA ALA A 21 12.91 -41.21 11.08
C ALA A 21 11.95 -42.40 11.31
N GLU A 22 12.49 -43.61 11.47
CA GLU A 22 11.71 -44.82 11.80
C GLU A 22 11.09 -44.79 13.21
N GLN A 23 11.61 -43.93 14.12
CA GLN A 23 11.09 -43.75 15.48
C GLN A 23 10.03 -42.64 15.61
N ILE A 24 9.62 -42.00 14.50
CA ILE A 24 8.48 -41.07 14.51
C ILE A 24 7.21 -41.93 14.58
N VAL A 25 6.82 -42.29 15.79
CA VAL A 25 5.50 -42.87 16.05
C VAL A 25 4.48 -41.77 15.79
N ASP A 26 3.58 -41.98 14.84
CA ASP A 26 2.44 -41.10 14.57
C ASP A 26 1.77 -40.72 15.89
N VAL A 27 1.48 -39.42 16.10
CA VAL A 27 0.73 -39.01 17.28
C VAL A 27 -0.61 -39.74 17.23
N PRO A 28 -0.95 -40.56 18.25
CA PRO A 28 -2.21 -41.27 18.23
C PRO A 28 -3.33 -40.23 18.16
N THR A 29 -4.18 -40.32 17.15
CA THR A 29 -5.26 -39.36 16.87
C THR A 29 -6.62 -39.86 17.35
N GLY A 30 -6.64 -40.92 18.17
CA GLY A 30 -7.85 -41.55 18.69
C GLY A 30 -8.49 -40.79 19.85
N ASN A 31 -9.83 -40.81 19.88
CA ASN A 31 -10.68 -40.25 20.96
C ASN A 31 -10.37 -40.77 22.38
N ASP A 32 -9.50 -41.77 22.52
CA ASP A 32 -9.12 -42.39 23.81
C ASP A 32 -8.05 -41.61 24.60
N LEU A 33 -7.36 -40.64 23.99
CA LEU A 33 -6.32 -39.87 24.70
C LEU A 33 -6.89 -38.79 25.64
N MET A 34 -8.08 -38.28 25.34
CA MET A 34 -8.75 -37.21 26.09
C MET A 34 -10.24 -37.54 26.23
N ALA A 35 -10.59 -38.27 27.29
CA ALA A 35 -11.98 -38.65 27.58
C ALA A 35 -12.52 -37.89 28.80
N VAL A 36 -13.72 -37.31 28.67
CA VAL A 36 -14.42 -36.64 29.79
C VAL A 36 -15.21 -37.69 30.57
N THR A 37 -14.72 -38.09 31.73
CA THR A 37 -15.28 -39.24 32.48
C THR A 37 -16.43 -38.86 33.44
N GLN A 38 -16.41 -37.70 34.09
CA GLN A 38 -17.58 -37.19 34.83
C GLN A 38 -17.43 -35.70 35.19
N LEU A 39 -18.42 -34.88 34.84
CA LEU A 39 -18.57 -33.53 35.40
C LEU A 39 -19.08 -33.63 36.84
N PRO A 40 -18.66 -32.75 37.77
CA PRO A 40 -19.19 -32.75 39.13
C PRO A 40 -20.71 -32.56 39.12
N VAL A 41 -21.44 -33.51 39.70
CA VAL A 41 -22.90 -33.41 39.88
C VAL A 41 -23.17 -32.40 40.98
N ILE A 42 -23.59 -31.19 40.60
CA ILE A 42 -23.96 -30.14 41.55
C ILE A 42 -25.38 -30.43 42.02
N THR A 43 -25.52 -30.91 43.25
CA THR A 43 -26.84 -30.99 43.92
C THR A 43 -27.14 -29.64 44.54
N GLU A 44 -27.88 -28.81 43.81
CA GLU A 44 -28.30 -27.51 44.28
C GLU A 44 -29.59 -27.61 45.09
N GLN A 45 -29.55 -27.15 46.35
CA GLN A 45 -30.74 -26.96 47.18
C GLN A 45 -31.06 -25.46 47.40
N LEU A 46 -30.46 -24.56 46.59
CA LEU A 46 -30.64 -23.11 46.74
C LEU A 46 -32.12 -22.68 46.58
N GLU A 47 -32.89 -23.39 45.75
CA GLU A 47 -34.34 -23.19 45.64
C GLU A 47 -35.07 -23.42 46.99
N SER A 48 -34.65 -24.41 47.77
CA SER A 48 -35.22 -24.68 49.11
C SER A 48 -34.87 -23.58 50.13
N LEU A 49 -33.75 -22.88 49.93
CA LEU A 49 -33.32 -21.76 50.78
C LEU A 49 -34.00 -20.44 50.40
N THR A 50 -34.61 -20.36 49.22
CA THR A 50 -35.25 -19.14 48.71
C THR A 50 -36.34 -18.64 49.65
N ASN A 51 -37.19 -19.53 50.16
CA ASN A 51 -38.29 -19.16 51.06
C ASN A 51 -37.76 -18.69 52.43
N VAL A 52 -36.67 -19.28 52.92
CA VAL A 52 -36.05 -18.90 54.20
C VAL A 52 -35.35 -17.55 54.08
N ILE A 53 -34.63 -17.31 52.97
CA ILE A 53 -33.96 -16.03 52.71
C ILE A 53 -35.01 -14.92 52.54
N LYS A 54 -36.07 -15.17 51.75
CA LYS A 54 -37.17 -14.19 51.60
C LYS A 54 -37.82 -13.86 52.93
N ALA A 55 -38.17 -14.86 53.74
CA ALA A 55 -38.75 -14.62 55.06
C ALA A 55 -37.83 -13.81 55.99
N LYS A 56 -36.51 -14.09 55.99
CA LYS A 56 -35.51 -13.32 56.75
C LYS A 56 -35.40 -11.87 56.26
N VAL A 57 -35.39 -11.66 54.95
CA VAL A 57 -35.30 -10.32 54.34
C VAL A 57 -36.58 -9.53 54.59
N ASP A 58 -37.75 -10.14 54.38
CA ASP A 58 -39.06 -9.50 54.60
C ASP A 58 -39.23 -9.12 56.08
N TYR A 59 -38.81 -10.00 57.01
CA TYR A 59 -38.76 -9.69 58.43
C TYR A 59 -37.86 -8.48 58.73
N ALA A 60 -36.62 -8.49 58.22
CA ALA A 60 -35.68 -7.40 58.44
C ALA A 60 -36.17 -6.06 57.87
N LEU A 61 -36.86 -6.07 56.73
CA LEU A 61 -37.45 -4.89 56.09
C LEU A 61 -38.74 -4.40 56.76
N SER A 62 -39.44 -5.26 57.51
CA SER A 62 -40.67 -4.91 58.23
C SER A 62 -40.42 -4.08 59.50
N LEU A 63 -39.18 -4.04 60.00
CA LEU A 63 -38.81 -3.36 61.24
C LEU A 63 -38.65 -1.84 61.02
N SER A 64 -39.35 -1.04 61.83
CA SER A 64 -39.20 0.41 61.85
C SER A 64 -37.98 0.85 62.66
N VAL A 65 -37.20 1.77 62.09
CA VAL A 65 -35.99 2.30 62.74
C VAL A 65 -36.38 3.40 63.72
N THR A 66 -36.26 3.10 65.02
CA THR A 66 -36.45 4.05 66.12
C THR A 66 -35.17 4.09 67.00
N GLU A 67 -35.05 5.06 67.91
CA GLU A 67 -33.86 5.18 68.77
C GLU A 67 -33.65 3.95 69.67
N GLU A 68 -34.74 3.27 70.04
CA GLU A 68 -34.70 2.06 70.87
C GLU A 68 -34.36 0.80 70.05
N SER A 69 -34.84 0.68 68.79
CA SER A 69 -34.62 -0.48 67.92
C SER A 69 -33.32 -0.43 67.09
N TYR A 70 -32.63 0.73 67.09
CA TYR A 70 -31.43 0.97 66.27
C TYR A 70 -30.33 -0.08 66.43
N ARG A 71 -30.05 -0.52 67.66
CA ARG A 71 -29.00 -1.51 67.94
C ARG A 71 -29.35 -2.89 67.40
N GLU A 72 -30.61 -3.29 67.50
CA GLU A 72 -31.11 -4.58 67.04
C GLU A 72 -31.14 -4.64 65.51
N ILE A 73 -31.63 -3.59 64.84
CA ILE A 73 -31.64 -3.51 63.37
C ILE A 73 -30.20 -3.52 62.81
N LYS A 74 -29.26 -2.87 63.50
CA LYS A 74 -27.83 -2.94 63.14
C LYS A 74 -27.28 -4.37 63.24
N SER A 75 -27.69 -5.14 64.25
CA SER A 75 -27.34 -6.55 64.39
C SER A 75 -27.92 -7.39 63.25
N ILE A 76 -29.22 -7.25 62.98
CA ILE A 76 -29.90 -7.98 61.89
C ILE A 76 -29.25 -7.70 60.54
N ARG A 77 -28.85 -6.45 60.27
CA ARG A 77 -28.08 -6.09 59.06
C ARG A 77 -26.72 -6.79 59.01
N ALA A 78 -26.02 -6.87 60.15
CA ALA A 78 -24.73 -7.56 60.21
C ALA A 78 -24.89 -9.06 59.94
N ASP A 79 -25.93 -9.68 60.50
CA ASP A 79 -26.23 -11.10 60.30
C ASP A 79 -26.62 -11.41 58.85
N LEU A 80 -27.45 -10.59 58.22
CA LEU A 80 -27.78 -10.72 56.79
C LEU A 80 -26.54 -10.60 55.89
N ASN A 81 -25.64 -9.67 56.21
CA ASN A 81 -24.38 -9.54 55.48
C ASN A 81 -23.45 -10.75 55.69
N ALA A 82 -23.42 -11.32 56.90
CA ALA A 82 -22.64 -12.52 57.18
C ALA A 82 -23.17 -13.73 56.39
N ASP A 83 -24.50 -13.96 56.43
CA ASP A 83 -25.17 -15.02 55.66
C ASP A 83 -24.91 -14.88 54.15
N TYR A 84 -25.03 -13.65 53.61
CA TYR A 84 -24.73 -13.38 52.20
C TYR A 84 -23.28 -13.70 51.82
N ASN A 85 -22.33 -13.26 52.65
CA ASN A 85 -20.91 -13.47 52.39
C ASN A 85 -20.52 -14.95 52.46
N ASP A 86 -21.07 -15.71 53.41
CA ASP A 86 -20.83 -17.17 53.51
C ASP A 86 -21.32 -17.90 52.26
N LEU A 87 -22.54 -17.59 51.78
CA LEU A 87 -23.06 -18.18 50.55
C LEU A 87 -22.21 -17.85 49.32
N GLU A 88 -21.77 -16.60 49.16
CA GLU A 88 -20.90 -16.20 48.04
C GLU A 88 -19.50 -16.85 48.13
N GLN A 89 -18.95 -17.00 49.33
CA GLN A 89 -17.68 -17.71 49.55
C GLN A 89 -17.79 -19.20 49.18
N ARG A 90 -18.89 -19.87 49.56
CA ARG A 90 -19.16 -21.26 49.17
C ARG A 90 -19.30 -21.39 47.67
N ARG A 91 -20.06 -20.48 47.02
CA ARG A 91 -20.19 -20.42 45.55
C ARG A 91 -18.84 -20.27 44.85
N LYS A 92 -17.97 -19.37 45.33
CA LYS A 92 -16.61 -19.19 44.78
C LYS A 92 -15.74 -20.44 44.96
N THR A 93 -15.82 -21.08 46.13
CA THR A 93 -15.08 -22.30 46.44
C THR A 93 -15.49 -23.44 45.51
N ILE A 94 -16.79 -23.65 45.31
CA ILE A 94 -17.34 -24.64 44.39
C ILE A 94 -16.88 -24.35 42.95
N LYS A 95 -17.00 -23.10 42.49
CA LYS A 95 -16.52 -22.71 41.15
C LYS A 95 -15.03 -23.00 40.96
N LYS A 96 -14.21 -22.70 41.96
CA LYS A 96 -12.77 -22.98 41.92
C LYS A 96 -12.50 -24.48 41.86
N ALA A 97 -13.22 -25.29 42.63
CA ALA A 97 -13.08 -26.75 42.61
C ALA A 97 -13.47 -27.36 41.26
N ILE A 98 -14.48 -26.79 40.58
CA ILE A 98 -14.90 -27.20 39.23
C ILE A 98 -13.85 -26.81 38.17
N ASN A 99 -13.28 -25.61 38.28
CA ASN A 99 -12.31 -25.12 37.31
C ASN A 99 -10.92 -25.74 37.47
N ALA A 100 -10.52 -26.12 38.69
CA ALA A 100 -9.21 -26.71 38.97
C ALA A 100 -8.84 -27.93 38.08
N PRO A 101 -9.70 -28.94 37.87
CA PRO A 101 -9.37 -30.04 36.95
C PRO A 101 -9.27 -29.60 35.50
N TYR A 102 -10.03 -28.59 35.07
CA TYR A 102 -9.94 -28.03 33.73
C TYR A 102 -8.62 -27.28 33.51
N GLU A 103 -8.24 -26.42 34.45
CA GLU A 103 -6.95 -25.71 34.43
C GLU A 103 -5.78 -26.70 34.44
N ALA A 104 -5.84 -27.74 35.28
CA ALA A 104 -4.81 -28.79 35.32
C ALA A 104 -4.69 -29.55 34.00
N PHE A 105 -5.82 -29.88 33.36
CA PHE A 105 -5.84 -30.48 32.02
C PHE A 105 -5.22 -29.54 30.97
N GLU A 106 -5.61 -28.26 30.96
CA GLU A 106 -5.04 -27.29 30.03
C GLU A 106 -3.53 -27.14 30.19
N ASP A 107 -3.04 -27.12 31.43
CA ASP A 107 -1.60 -27.00 31.69
C ASP A 107 -0.83 -28.22 31.20
N VAL A 108 -1.39 -29.42 31.40
CA VAL A 108 -0.82 -30.67 30.85
C VAL A 108 -0.84 -30.63 29.32
N TYR A 109 -1.93 -30.21 28.70
CA TYR A 109 -2.04 -30.07 27.24
C TYR A 109 -1.03 -29.06 26.70
N LYS A 110 -0.95 -27.87 27.29
CA LYS A 110 0.00 -26.83 26.88
C LYS A 110 1.43 -27.32 26.97
N ARG A 111 1.78 -28.00 28.07
CA ARG A 111 3.13 -28.56 28.28
C ARG A 111 3.46 -29.69 27.30
N CYS A 112 2.53 -30.63 27.10
CA CYS A 112 2.81 -31.83 26.30
C CYS A 112 2.67 -31.58 24.80
N VAL A 113 1.72 -30.73 24.39
CA VAL A 113 1.39 -30.50 22.98
C VAL A 113 1.90 -29.12 22.55
N THR A 114 1.33 -28.05 23.08
CA THR A 114 1.58 -26.69 22.54
C THR A 114 3.05 -26.28 22.63
N GLN A 115 3.70 -26.50 23.78
CA GLN A 115 5.10 -26.11 24.01
C GLN A 115 6.10 -26.93 23.20
N ASN A 116 5.73 -28.13 22.73
CA ASN A 116 6.60 -28.94 21.88
C ASN A 116 6.35 -28.67 20.39
N PHE A 117 5.08 -28.69 19.96
CA PHE A 117 4.74 -28.52 18.55
C PHE A 117 4.95 -27.11 18.04
N LYS A 118 4.53 -26.09 18.80
CA LYS A 118 4.52 -24.72 18.29
C LYS A 118 5.93 -24.20 17.97
N PRO A 119 6.93 -24.28 18.88
CA PRO A 119 8.29 -23.84 18.56
C PRO A 119 8.91 -24.64 17.41
N ALA A 120 8.65 -25.95 17.33
CA ALA A 120 9.16 -26.78 16.24
C ALA A 120 8.55 -26.40 14.88
N ILE A 121 7.24 -26.14 14.81
CA ILE A 121 6.56 -25.67 13.61
C ILE A 121 7.12 -24.31 13.18
N ASP A 122 7.29 -23.39 14.14
CA ASP A 122 7.83 -22.06 13.87
C ASP A 122 9.29 -22.13 13.36
N GLU A 123 10.12 -22.98 13.99
CA GLU A 123 11.52 -23.19 13.58
C GLU A 123 11.62 -23.84 12.18
N LEU A 124 10.80 -24.85 11.90
CA LEU A 124 10.73 -25.46 10.56
C LEU A 124 10.29 -24.43 9.51
N GLY A 125 9.31 -23.57 9.83
CA GLY A 125 8.90 -22.47 8.97
C GLY A 125 10.03 -21.47 8.69
N SER A 126 10.83 -21.13 9.69
CA SER A 126 12.02 -20.27 9.52
C SER A 126 13.06 -20.92 8.60
N ARG A 127 13.41 -22.19 8.85
CA ARG A 127 14.39 -22.92 8.05
C ARG A 127 13.95 -23.07 6.59
N ILE A 128 12.67 -23.35 6.35
CA ILE A 128 12.10 -23.39 4.99
C ILE A 128 12.25 -22.03 4.31
N SER A 129 11.91 -20.94 5.01
CA SER A 129 11.99 -19.58 4.48
C SER A 129 13.42 -19.18 4.12
N GLU A 130 14.40 -19.55 4.95
CA GLU A 130 15.83 -19.32 4.70
C GLU A 130 16.31 -20.07 3.45
N VAL A 131 15.97 -21.35 3.33
CA VAL A 131 16.33 -22.16 2.16
C VAL A 131 15.66 -21.63 0.89
N GLU A 132 14.38 -21.28 0.96
CA GLU A 132 13.67 -20.67 -0.18
C GLU A 132 14.27 -19.33 -0.60
N ALA A 133 14.66 -18.48 0.36
CA ALA A 133 15.32 -17.21 0.07
C ALA A 133 16.65 -17.44 -0.64
N GLY A 134 17.46 -18.40 -0.15
CA GLY A 134 18.71 -18.80 -0.79
C GLY A 134 18.52 -19.31 -2.22
N LEU A 135 17.54 -20.19 -2.44
CA LEU A 135 17.23 -20.72 -3.78
C LEU A 135 16.69 -19.64 -4.73
N LYS A 136 15.89 -18.69 -4.24
CA LYS A 136 15.44 -17.53 -5.04
C LYS A 136 16.60 -16.64 -5.44
N GLU A 137 17.53 -16.38 -4.52
CA GLU A 137 18.71 -15.57 -4.79
C GLU A 137 19.66 -16.26 -5.76
N GLU A 138 19.93 -17.56 -5.61
CA GLU A 138 20.74 -18.32 -6.57
C GLU A 138 20.09 -18.32 -7.97
N LYS A 139 18.77 -18.49 -8.05
CA LYS A 139 18.01 -18.40 -9.30
C LYS A 139 18.12 -17.00 -9.90
N LYS A 140 18.03 -15.94 -9.08
CA LYS A 140 18.22 -14.55 -9.50
C LYS A 140 19.59 -14.31 -10.06
N GLN A 141 20.65 -14.76 -9.37
CA GLN A 141 22.02 -14.61 -9.83
C GLN A 141 22.25 -15.31 -11.18
N LYS A 142 21.73 -16.53 -11.36
CA LYS A 142 21.83 -17.26 -12.64
C LYS A 142 21.12 -16.54 -13.80
N VAL A 143 19.96 -15.93 -13.53
CA VAL A 143 19.22 -15.17 -14.55
C VAL A 143 19.87 -13.82 -14.82
N LEU A 144 20.41 -13.17 -13.80
CA LEU A 144 21.15 -11.91 -13.90
C LEU A 144 22.47 -12.07 -14.66
N GLN A 145 23.22 -13.15 -14.41
CA GLN A 145 24.40 -13.51 -15.20
C GLN A 145 24.03 -13.68 -16.67
N TYR A 146 22.97 -14.45 -16.96
CA TYR A 146 22.50 -14.64 -18.33
C TYR A 146 22.04 -13.32 -18.99
N PHE A 147 21.37 -12.45 -18.24
CA PHE A 147 20.98 -11.12 -18.72
C PHE A 147 22.21 -10.28 -19.10
N ASN A 148 23.22 -10.21 -18.23
CA ASN A 148 24.44 -9.45 -18.51
C ASN A 148 25.19 -10.00 -19.72
N GLU A 149 25.38 -11.31 -19.80
CA GLU A 149 26.02 -11.97 -20.95
C GLU A 149 25.28 -11.66 -22.27
N TYR A 150 23.94 -11.67 -22.24
CA TYR A 150 23.14 -11.43 -23.42
C TYR A 150 23.10 -9.94 -23.82
N CYS A 151 23.10 -9.03 -22.84
CA CYS A 151 23.26 -7.59 -23.06
C CYS A 151 24.63 -7.26 -23.69
N GLU A 152 25.70 -7.88 -23.19
CA GLU A 152 27.05 -7.75 -23.78
C GLU A 152 27.08 -8.26 -25.22
N TYR A 153 26.50 -9.44 -25.49
CA TYR A 153 26.39 -10.00 -26.83
C TYR A 153 25.66 -9.07 -27.82
N LYS A 154 24.58 -8.41 -27.38
CA LYS A 154 23.81 -7.45 -28.18
C LYS A 154 24.37 -6.01 -28.13
N SER A 155 25.44 -5.76 -27.38
CA SER A 155 26.03 -4.44 -27.17
C SER A 155 25.04 -3.39 -26.66
N ILE A 156 24.21 -3.76 -25.68
CA ILE A 156 23.22 -2.89 -25.03
C ILE A 156 23.68 -2.60 -23.60
N ASP A 157 23.94 -1.32 -23.28
CA ASP A 157 24.56 -0.88 -22.01
C ASP A 157 23.63 -0.08 -21.08
N PHE A 158 22.46 0.35 -21.57
CA PHE A 158 21.55 1.25 -20.84
C PHE A 158 20.37 0.54 -20.17
N VAL A 159 20.19 -0.76 -20.41
CA VAL A 159 19.07 -1.53 -19.84
C VAL A 159 19.49 -2.12 -18.50
N SER A 160 18.64 -1.95 -17.49
CA SER A 160 18.85 -2.55 -16.16
C SER A 160 18.07 -3.85 -16.02
N PHE A 161 18.54 -4.76 -15.17
CA PHE A 161 17.82 -6.00 -14.88
C PHE A 161 16.41 -5.74 -14.30
N ASP A 162 16.27 -4.68 -13.51
CA ASP A 162 15.00 -4.31 -12.87
C ASP A 162 13.95 -3.83 -13.88
N SER A 163 14.40 -3.31 -15.04
CA SER A 163 13.52 -2.88 -16.15
C SER A 163 12.71 -4.04 -16.75
N LEU A 164 13.10 -5.29 -16.52
CA LEU A 164 12.36 -6.45 -17.01
C LEU A 164 11.09 -6.74 -16.21
N GLY A 165 11.00 -6.28 -14.95
CA GLY A 165 9.85 -6.54 -14.08
C GLY A 165 9.63 -8.04 -13.78
N LEU A 166 10.64 -8.89 -13.94
CA LEU A 166 10.51 -10.33 -13.76
C LEU A 166 10.39 -10.71 -12.28
N LYS A 167 9.29 -11.38 -11.92
CA LYS A 167 9.09 -11.94 -10.58
C LYS A 167 9.72 -13.32 -10.49
N ILE A 168 10.78 -13.43 -9.69
CA ILE A 168 11.47 -14.70 -9.46
C ILE A 168 10.77 -15.43 -8.32
N ASN A 169 10.03 -16.47 -8.67
CA ASN A 169 9.35 -17.37 -7.74
C ASN A 169 9.99 -18.76 -7.76
N MET A 170 9.60 -19.60 -6.79
CA MET A 170 10.10 -20.98 -6.70
C MET A 170 9.61 -21.85 -7.87
N SER A 171 8.35 -21.67 -8.28
CA SER A 171 7.68 -22.45 -9.34
C SER A 171 8.18 -22.14 -10.76
N GLY A 172 8.66 -20.91 -11.00
CA GLY A 172 9.15 -20.49 -12.30
C GLY A 172 10.41 -21.23 -12.68
N SER A 173 10.41 -21.87 -13.85
CA SER A 173 11.59 -22.57 -14.33
C SER A 173 12.71 -21.60 -14.71
N LEU A 174 13.97 -22.01 -14.60
CA LEU A 174 15.10 -21.22 -15.10
C LEU A 174 14.98 -20.94 -16.60
N LYS A 175 14.46 -21.93 -17.36
CA LYS A 175 14.29 -21.81 -18.81
C LYS A 175 13.31 -20.69 -19.17
N SER A 176 12.12 -20.66 -18.53
CA SER A 176 11.12 -19.62 -18.79
C SER A 176 11.63 -18.22 -18.42
N LEU A 177 12.41 -18.09 -17.35
CA LEU A 177 13.01 -16.81 -16.98
C LEU A 177 14.05 -16.35 -17.99
N LYS A 178 14.90 -17.26 -18.48
CA LYS A 178 15.87 -16.95 -19.55
C LYS A 178 15.17 -16.57 -20.85
N THR A 179 14.13 -17.29 -21.25
CA THR A 179 13.34 -16.95 -22.45
C THR A 179 12.75 -15.54 -22.36
N ALA A 180 12.18 -15.17 -21.21
CA ALA A 180 11.65 -13.81 -21.02
C ALA A 180 12.74 -12.72 -21.07
N VAL A 181 13.95 -13.02 -20.58
CA VAL A 181 15.13 -12.15 -20.73
C VAL A 181 15.51 -12.00 -22.21
N THR A 182 15.59 -13.11 -22.95
CA THR A 182 15.92 -13.12 -24.38
C THR A 182 14.90 -12.29 -25.17
N GLU A 183 13.61 -12.57 -25.01
CA GLU A 183 12.53 -11.84 -25.69
C GLU A 183 12.55 -10.35 -25.37
N PHE A 184 12.94 -9.97 -24.14
CA PHE A 184 13.06 -8.57 -23.77
C PHE A 184 14.21 -7.88 -24.49
N ILE A 185 15.41 -8.47 -24.45
CA ILE A 185 16.60 -7.88 -25.04
C ILE A 185 16.51 -7.89 -26.58
N ASP A 186 15.95 -8.94 -27.18
CA ASP A 186 15.72 -9.00 -28.63
C ASP A 186 14.78 -7.89 -29.09
N ARG A 187 13.67 -7.65 -28.37
CA ARG A 187 12.80 -6.50 -28.67
C ARG A 187 13.55 -5.17 -28.61
N VAL A 188 14.39 -4.96 -27.59
CA VAL A 188 15.20 -3.73 -27.48
C VAL A 188 16.20 -3.64 -28.64
N SER A 189 16.79 -4.75 -29.06
CA SER A 189 17.68 -4.81 -30.23
C SER A 189 16.94 -4.42 -31.51
N ASP A 190 15.76 -4.99 -31.75
CA ASP A 190 14.93 -4.70 -32.91
C ASP A 190 14.48 -3.23 -32.92
N ASP A 191 14.11 -2.71 -31.75
CA ASP A 191 13.75 -1.31 -31.52
C ASP A 191 14.92 -0.36 -31.87
N LEU A 192 16.15 -0.71 -31.48
CA LEU A 192 17.35 0.06 -31.85
C LEU A 192 17.65 0.00 -33.35
N GLU A 193 17.42 -1.14 -34.00
CA GLU A 193 17.53 -1.25 -35.46
C GLU A 193 16.48 -0.38 -36.17
N MET A 194 15.25 -0.34 -35.66
CA MET A 194 14.18 0.52 -36.17
C MET A 194 14.53 2.00 -36.03
N ILE A 195 15.04 2.43 -34.87
CA ILE A 195 15.42 3.83 -34.62
C ILE A 195 16.54 4.30 -35.57
N LYS A 196 17.49 3.43 -35.93
CA LYS A 196 18.59 3.78 -36.83
C LYS A 196 18.13 4.23 -38.23
N VAL A 197 16.99 3.74 -38.70
CA VAL A 197 16.45 4.06 -40.04
C VAL A 197 15.55 5.31 -40.02
N GLN A 198 15.13 5.78 -38.86
CA GLN A 198 14.24 6.95 -38.73
C GLN A 198 15.00 8.28 -38.88
N GLU A 199 14.30 9.30 -39.37
CA GLU A 199 14.76 10.69 -39.30
C GLU A 199 14.87 11.14 -37.84
N TYR A 200 15.86 12.01 -37.53
CA TYR A 200 16.13 12.45 -36.15
C TYR A 200 16.47 11.30 -35.18
N SER A 201 17.09 10.23 -35.69
CA SER A 201 17.43 9.01 -34.93
C SER A 201 18.15 9.27 -33.60
N ALA A 202 19.05 10.26 -33.55
CA ALA A 202 19.76 10.62 -32.32
C ALA A 202 18.82 11.15 -31.22
N ASP A 203 17.88 12.03 -31.58
CA ASP A 203 16.87 12.55 -30.64
C ASP A 203 15.90 11.46 -30.19
N ILE A 204 15.47 10.61 -31.13
CA ILE A 204 14.58 9.48 -30.84
C ILE A 204 15.26 8.50 -29.88
N LEU A 205 16.55 8.23 -30.04
CA LEU A 205 17.31 7.35 -29.16
C LEU A 205 17.41 7.90 -27.74
N VAL A 206 17.55 9.22 -27.57
CA VAL A 206 17.57 9.87 -26.24
C VAL A 206 16.23 9.71 -25.53
N GLU A 207 15.11 9.91 -26.23
CA GLU A 207 13.78 9.71 -25.65
C GLU A 207 13.48 8.22 -25.40
N TYR A 208 13.90 7.34 -26.32
CA TYR A 208 13.72 5.89 -26.18
C TYR A 208 14.41 5.35 -24.93
N LYS A 209 15.62 5.81 -24.60
CA LYS A 209 16.34 5.39 -23.38
C LYS A 209 15.57 5.70 -22.09
N LYS A 210 14.60 6.63 -22.10
CA LYS A 210 13.79 6.97 -20.92
C LYS A 210 12.59 6.04 -20.73
N SER A 211 11.95 5.60 -21.82
CA SER A 211 10.69 4.84 -21.78
C SER A 211 10.81 3.39 -22.22
N LEU A 212 11.87 3.02 -22.96
CA LEU A 212 12.02 1.76 -23.69
C LEU A 212 10.83 1.46 -24.61
N ASN A 213 10.21 2.51 -25.17
CA ASN A 213 9.08 2.41 -26.09
C ASN A 213 9.34 3.25 -27.35
N VAL A 214 9.61 2.58 -28.47
CA VAL A 214 9.95 3.23 -29.75
C VAL A 214 8.81 4.10 -30.25
N SER A 215 7.58 3.58 -30.25
CA SER A 215 6.41 4.32 -30.76
C SER A 215 6.20 5.63 -30.02
N GLN A 216 6.32 5.62 -28.68
CA GLN A 216 6.21 6.84 -27.89
C GLN A 216 7.39 7.80 -28.13
N ALA A 217 8.60 7.29 -28.26
CA ALA A 217 9.78 8.12 -28.53
C ALA A 217 9.68 8.84 -29.88
N ILE A 218 9.33 8.12 -30.95
CA ILE A 218 9.14 8.69 -32.29
C ILE A 218 8.08 9.79 -32.26
N LEU A 219 6.90 9.51 -31.68
CA LEU A 219 5.81 10.48 -31.61
C LEU A 219 6.21 11.74 -30.83
N THR A 220 6.93 11.58 -29.73
CA THR A 220 7.36 12.71 -28.89
C THR A 220 8.33 13.62 -29.64
N VAL A 221 9.32 13.05 -30.33
CA VAL A 221 10.30 13.82 -31.11
C VAL A 221 9.65 14.48 -32.31
N GLN A 222 8.81 13.77 -33.06
CA GLN A 222 8.09 14.33 -34.20
C GLN A 222 7.18 15.50 -33.78
N ASN A 223 6.45 15.37 -32.67
CA ASN A 223 5.59 16.44 -32.17
C ASN A 223 6.42 17.66 -31.71
N ARG A 224 7.58 17.42 -31.07
CA ARG A 224 8.50 18.49 -30.67
C ARG A 224 9.04 19.26 -31.88
N ILE A 225 9.44 18.55 -32.94
CA ILE A 225 9.98 19.16 -34.15
C ILE A 225 8.90 19.97 -34.88
N LYS A 226 7.70 19.39 -35.06
CA LYS A 226 6.57 20.10 -35.66
C LYS A 226 6.19 21.37 -34.89
N ALA A 227 6.27 21.34 -33.56
CA ALA A 227 6.03 22.53 -32.75
C ALA A 227 7.11 23.60 -32.95
N ILE A 228 8.38 23.21 -33.01
CA ILE A 228 9.50 24.13 -33.26
C ILE A 228 9.42 24.74 -34.67
N GLU A 229 9.05 23.95 -35.67
CA GLU A 229 8.85 24.43 -37.05
C GLU A 229 7.70 25.44 -37.14
N ALA A 230 6.54 25.11 -36.55
CA ALA A 230 5.40 26.02 -36.51
C ALA A 230 5.72 27.35 -35.80
N GLU A 231 6.50 27.31 -34.72
CA GLU A 231 6.89 28.53 -33.99
C GLU A 231 7.91 29.37 -34.77
N LYS A 232 8.83 28.74 -35.50
CA LYS A 232 9.75 29.43 -36.41
C LYS A 232 9.01 30.10 -37.57
N GLU A 233 8.02 29.42 -38.16
CA GLU A 233 7.18 30.00 -39.23
C GLU A 233 6.42 31.23 -38.72
N MET A 234 5.78 31.14 -37.55
CA MET A 234 5.10 32.28 -36.94
C MET A 234 6.04 33.46 -36.62
N MET A 235 7.27 33.19 -36.14
CA MET A 235 8.26 34.23 -35.90
C MET A 235 8.74 34.87 -37.21
N ALA A 236 8.99 34.09 -38.25
CA ALA A 236 9.40 34.59 -39.55
C ALA A 236 8.31 35.47 -40.20
N GLU A 237 7.04 35.06 -40.11
CA GLU A 237 5.90 35.87 -40.56
C GLU A 237 5.81 37.19 -39.77
N ARG A 238 6.01 37.15 -38.45
CA ARG A 238 6.00 38.34 -37.61
C ARG A 238 7.14 39.30 -37.93
N GLU A 239 8.36 38.78 -38.16
CA GLU A 239 9.51 39.58 -38.58
C GLU A 239 9.31 40.17 -39.99
N ALA A 240 8.74 39.41 -40.91
CA ALA A 240 8.43 39.89 -42.25
C ALA A 240 7.36 41.00 -42.23
N ALA A 241 6.32 40.83 -41.40
CA ALA A 241 5.30 41.86 -41.18
C ALA A 241 5.86 43.12 -40.51
N MET A 242 6.82 42.97 -39.59
CA MET A 242 7.48 44.11 -38.94
C MET A 242 8.37 44.86 -39.93
N LYS A 243 9.15 44.18 -40.76
CA LYS A 243 9.97 44.81 -41.81
C LYS A 243 9.12 45.49 -42.87
N SER A 244 8.02 44.89 -43.29
CA SER A 244 7.11 45.53 -44.26
C SER A 244 6.40 46.74 -43.64
N ALA A 245 6.06 46.69 -42.35
CA ALA A 245 5.51 47.84 -41.63
C ALA A 245 6.55 48.96 -41.44
N GLU A 246 7.81 48.64 -41.21
CA GLU A 246 8.91 49.63 -41.16
C GLU A 246 9.16 50.25 -42.54
N GLU A 247 9.14 49.47 -43.62
CA GLU A 247 9.27 49.98 -44.99
C GLU A 247 8.07 50.82 -45.43
N THR A 248 6.85 50.51 -44.99
CA THR A 248 5.68 51.37 -45.24
C THR A 248 5.70 52.61 -44.38
N ALA A 249 6.12 52.53 -43.12
CA ALA A 249 6.28 53.69 -42.25
C ALA A 249 7.35 54.67 -42.79
N ALA A 250 8.50 54.17 -43.26
CA ALA A 250 9.55 55.00 -43.86
C ALA A 250 9.07 55.72 -45.13
N LYS A 251 8.25 55.08 -45.97
CA LYS A 251 7.63 55.72 -47.14
C LYS A 251 6.56 56.74 -46.77
N VAL A 252 5.85 56.53 -45.66
CA VAL A 252 4.86 57.49 -45.15
C VAL A 252 5.56 58.73 -44.55
N ASP A 253 6.68 58.55 -43.85
CA ASP A 253 7.50 59.65 -43.36
C ASP A 253 8.15 60.46 -44.50
N GLU A 254 8.61 59.80 -45.57
CA GLU A 254 9.16 60.46 -46.77
C GLU A 254 8.09 61.27 -47.53
N VAL A 255 6.84 60.80 -47.56
CA VAL A 255 5.69 61.54 -48.11
C VAL A 255 5.24 62.67 -47.18
N LEU A 256 5.39 62.53 -45.85
CA LEU A 256 5.12 63.61 -44.89
C LEU A 256 6.14 64.75 -45.00
N GLU A 257 7.42 64.45 -45.24
CA GLU A 257 8.44 65.48 -45.53
C GLU A 257 8.18 66.23 -46.85
N GLU A 258 7.58 65.59 -47.86
CA GLU A 258 7.12 66.27 -49.09
C GLU A 258 5.89 67.15 -48.86
N ILE A 259 5.00 66.79 -47.92
CA ILE A 259 3.81 67.60 -47.58
C ILE A 259 4.19 68.84 -46.74
N GLU A 260 5.32 68.84 -46.01
CA GLU A 260 5.76 70.02 -45.25
C GLU A 260 6.33 71.16 -46.12
N GLN A 261 6.60 70.94 -47.42
CA GLN A 261 7.05 71.99 -48.35
C GLN A 261 5.93 72.72 -49.10
N ASP A 262 4.71 72.17 -49.13
CA ASP A 262 3.58 72.78 -49.80
C ASP A 262 2.40 73.01 -48.83
N GLU A 263 2.15 74.31 -48.62
CA GLU A 263 0.92 74.93 -48.12
C GLU A 263 0.82 75.29 -46.62
N ALA A 264 1.14 76.57 -46.40
CA ALA A 264 0.50 77.45 -45.43
C ALA A 264 -1.01 77.63 -45.72
N PHE A 265 -1.79 77.86 -44.65
CA PHE A 265 -3.21 78.28 -44.62
C PHE A 265 -4.22 77.17 -45.06
N GLU A 266 -5.38 76.94 -44.44
CA GLU A 266 -6.30 77.73 -43.62
C GLU A 266 -7.30 76.75 -42.93
N ALA A 267 -7.82 77.08 -41.74
CA ALA A 267 -8.92 76.38 -41.05
C ALA A 267 -10.28 77.06 -41.38
N PRO A 268 -11.48 76.64 -40.90
CA PRO A 268 -11.95 75.44 -40.17
C PRO A 268 -13.15 74.76 -40.93
N GLU A 269 -13.84 73.69 -40.48
CA GLU A 269 -14.99 73.75 -39.56
C GLU A 269 -15.66 72.35 -39.38
N GLN A 270 -15.83 71.96 -38.10
CA GLN A 270 -16.86 71.12 -37.45
C GLN A 270 -17.41 69.82 -38.09
N LEU A 271 -17.20 68.68 -37.40
CA LEU A 271 -18.17 67.58 -37.31
C LEU A 271 -18.22 66.95 -35.90
N GLN A 272 -19.33 67.24 -35.23
CA GLN A 272 -20.19 66.42 -34.35
C GLN A 272 -19.60 65.16 -33.67
N MET A 273 -19.65 65.15 -32.33
CA MET A 273 -19.77 63.94 -31.49
C MET A 273 -21.26 63.60 -31.32
N PRO A 274 -21.70 62.34 -31.47
CA PRO A 274 -21.74 61.40 -30.32
C PRO A 274 -21.51 59.93 -30.76
N THR A 275 -21.01 59.02 -29.93
CA THR A 275 -21.80 58.28 -28.93
C THR A 275 -20.86 57.24 -28.30
N GLU A 276 -21.02 57.06 -27.00
CA GLU A 276 -20.37 56.07 -26.15
C GLU A 276 -20.78 54.65 -26.59
N GLU A 277 -19.82 53.86 -27.07
CA GLU A 277 -20.01 52.43 -27.30
C GLU A 277 -19.03 51.61 -26.43
N GLN A 278 -19.63 50.60 -25.81
CA GLN A 278 -19.12 49.79 -24.73
C GLN A 278 -17.97 48.90 -25.20
N ILE A 279 -16.91 48.85 -24.41
CA ILE A 279 -15.86 47.84 -24.58
C ILE A 279 -16.42 46.52 -24.04
N GLU A 280 -16.84 45.64 -24.94
CA GLU A 280 -17.25 44.28 -24.63
C GLU A 280 -15.98 43.42 -24.43
N GLU A 281 -15.63 43.13 -23.17
CA GLU A 281 -14.51 42.26 -22.80
C GLU A 281 -14.82 40.81 -23.21
N ALA A 282 -13.98 40.22 -24.05
CA ALA A 282 -14.14 38.85 -24.54
C ALA A 282 -14.19 37.81 -23.39
N PRO A 283 -15.02 36.76 -23.47
CA PRO A 283 -15.25 35.84 -22.35
C PRO A 283 -14.02 34.98 -22.04
N ARG A 284 -13.46 35.14 -20.83
CA ARG A 284 -12.40 34.26 -20.32
C ARG A 284 -12.96 32.86 -20.07
N LYS A 285 -12.34 31.84 -20.68
CA LYS A 285 -12.72 30.42 -20.51
C LYS A 285 -12.42 29.96 -19.07
N LYS A 286 -13.44 29.48 -18.36
CA LYS A 286 -13.32 28.84 -17.03
C LYS A 286 -13.05 27.35 -17.22
N TYR A 287 -11.99 26.83 -16.59
CA TYR A 287 -11.66 25.41 -16.57
C TYR A 287 -11.96 24.84 -15.19
N THR A 288 -12.73 23.75 -15.13
CA THR A 288 -13.11 23.07 -13.88
C THR A 288 -12.58 21.64 -13.89
N VAL A 289 -12.01 21.18 -12.79
CA VAL A 289 -11.51 19.80 -12.62
C VAL A 289 -12.15 19.21 -11.37
N ALA A 290 -12.77 18.04 -11.51
CA ALA A 290 -13.34 17.27 -10.40
C ALA A 290 -12.51 16.00 -10.18
N PHE A 291 -12.11 15.75 -8.93
CA PHE A 291 -11.37 14.54 -8.56
C PHE A 291 -11.68 14.10 -7.14
N LYS A 292 -11.58 12.80 -6.88
CA LYS A 292 -11.80 12.19 -5.58
C LYS A 292 -10.47 11.97 -4.87
N TYR A 293 -10.34 12.51 -3.67
CA TYR A 293 -9.15 12.36 -2.85
C TYR A 293 -9.48 11.55 -1.58
N SER A 294 -8.68 10.51 -1.30
CA SER A 294 -8.84 9.63 -0.14
C SER A 294 -7.54 9.59 0.67
N THR A 295 -7.65 9.77 1.98
CA THR A 295 -6.54 9.83 2.94
C THR A 295 -7.00 9.26 4.28
N TYR A 296 -6.06 8.73 5.07
CA TYR A 296 -6.30 8.23 6.43
C TYR A 296 -6.10 9.31 7.51
N ASP A 297 -5.61 10.50 7.13
CA ASP A 297 -5.38 11.64 8.01
C ASP A 297 -6.31 12.81 7.67
N LEU A 298 -7.01 13.34 8.68
CA LEU A 298 -7.92 14.48 8.60
C LEU A 298 -7.20 15.79 8.32
N ASN A 299 -5.92 15.93 8.71
CA ASN A 299 -5.16 17.15 8.47
C ASN A 299 -4.85 17.33 6.98
N SER A 300 -4.55 16.26 6.25
CA SER A 300 -4.29 16.32 4.81
C SER A 300 -5.50 16.81 4.00
N ILE A 301 -6.73 16.52 4.46
CA ILE A 301 -7.96 17.04 3.83
C ILE A 301 -8.08 18.56 4.03
N ARG A 302 -7.75 19.07 5.22
CA ARG A 302 -7.80 20.51 5.52
C ARG A 302 -6.77 21.31 4.72
N GLU A 303 -5.57 20.76 4.55
CA GLU A 303 -4.51 21.39 3.77
C GLU A 303 -4.91 21.56 2.30
N ILE A 304 -5.48 20.50 1.70
CA ILE A 304 -5.94 20.56 0.30
C ILE A 304 -7.08 21.57 0.13
N LYS A 305 -8.04 21.59 1.05
CA LYS A 305 -9.12 22.58 1.05
C LYS A 305 -8.56 24.01 1.07
N ASN A 306 -7.62 24.30 1.97
CA ASN A 306 -7.00 25.63 2.07
C ASN A 306 -6.24 26.03 0.80
N ILE A 307 -5.57 25.06 0.15
CA ILE A 307 -4.86 25.31 -1.11
C ILE A 307 -5.85 25.65 -2.24
N MET A 308 -6.98 24.96 -2.29
CA MET A 308 -8.02 25.20 -3.29
C MET A 308 -8.69 26.57 -3.11
N GLU A 309 -9.08 26.91 -1.87
CA GLU A 309 -9.69 28.22 -1.56
C GLU A 309 -8.75 29.40 -1.83
N ARG A 310 -7.43 29.20 -1.72
CA ARG A 310 -6.45 30.26 -2.00
C ARG A 310 -6.27 30.54 -3.50
N ASN A 311 -6.46 29.52 -4.33
CA ASN A 311 -6.09 29.56 -5.75
C ASN A 311 -7.29 29.56 -6.70
N GLY A 312 -8.53 29.42 -6.20
CA GLY A 312 -9.74 29.44 -7.02
C GLY A 312 -11.03 29.22 -6.24
N GLU A 313 -12.14 29.09 -6.97
CA GLU A 313 -13.44 28.73 -6.40
C GLU A 313 -13.49 27.22 -6.12
N TYR A 314 -13.80 26.85 -4.88
CA TYR A 314 -13.90 25.46 -4.41
C TYR A 314 -15.37 25.09 -4.14
N GLU A 315 -15.83 23.99 -4.73
CA GLU A 315 -17.14 23.40 -4.47
C GLU A 315 -16.96 21.91 -4.13
N GLN A 316 -17.54 21.47 -3.01
CA GLN A 316 -17.48 20.08 -2.56
C GLN A 316 -18.67 19.31 -3.15
N LEU A 317 -18.37 18.38 -4.08
CA LEU A 317 -19.33 17.43 -4.67
C LEU A 317 -19.66 16.28 -3.73
#